data_AF-A0A1F4UJ59-F1
#
_entry.id   AF-A0A1F4UJ59-F1
#
_cell.length_a   1.000
_cell.length_b   1.000
_cell.length_c   1.000
_cell.angle_alpha   90.00
_cell.angle_beta   90.00
_cell.angle_gamma   90.00
#
_symmetry.space_group_name_H-M   'P 1'
#
loop_
_entity.id
_entity.type
_entity.pdbx_description
1 polymer ?
#
loop_
_entity_poly.entity_id
_entity_poly.type
_entity_poly.pdbx_seq_one_letter_code
_entity_poly.pdbx_strand_id
1 'polypeptide(L)'
;MPIFGQTDIAYDLGVVLPPKDRYLLPKSHRGLKPKSGWGTRIDLKKYSLTAFFKRHGFPLHEKYFSAKRFLSTKQFKKFLLENIGKGNDLLVCFNSPLLYHREGSWGHASLIEEVEEESVTLRDPKPQYKLARRVLLNDLLAALKNHYHGGIWVVSDLKYI
;
A
#
# COMPACT_ATOMS: atom_id res chain seq x y z
N MET A 1 19.85 -8.15 -6.56
CA MET A 1 19.01 -6.97 -6.82
C MET A 1 19.62 -5.77 -6.09
N PRO A 2 19.62 -4.57 -6.68
CA PRO A 2 20.05 -3.36 -5.98
C PRO A 2 19.18 -3.16 -4.73
N ILE A 3 19.82 -2.85 -3.60
CA ILE A 3 19.14 -2.51 -2.34
C ILE A 3 18.96 -1.01 -2.32
N PHE A 4 17.72 -0.54 -2.38
CA PHE A 4 17.43 0.89 -2.27
C PHE A 4 17.26 1.29 -0.81
N GLY A 5 17.83 2.44 -0.44
CA GLY A 5 17.50 3.09 0.81
C GLY A 5 16.03 3.55 0.80
N GLN A 6 15.38 3.52 1.96
CA GLN A 6 14.00 4.02 2.09
C GLN A 6 13.83 5.45 1.57
N THR A 7 14.88 6.28 1.72
CA THR A 7 14.90 7.65 1.24
C THR A 7 14.80 7.77 -0.28
N ASP A 8 15.49 6.90 -1.02
CA ASP A 8 15.48 6.93 -2.48
C ASP A 8 14.15 6.40 -3.01
N ILE A 9 13.61 5.33 -2.41
CA ILE A 9 12.25 4.84 -2.70
C ILE A 9 11.24 5.96 -2.46
N ALA A 10 11.29 6.61 -1.29
CA ALA A 10 10.35 7.66 -0.94
C ALA A 10 10.42 8.86 -1.90
N TYR A 11 11.62 9.26 -2.34
CA TYR A 11 11.77 10.30 -3.36
C TYR A 11 11.10 9.91 -4.68
N ASP A 12 11.34 8.69 -5.14
CA ASP A 12 10.82 8.17 -6.40
C ASP A 12 9.30 7.98 -6.41
N LEU A 13 8.73 7.63 -5.27
CA LEU A 13 7.28 7.57 -5.04
C LEU A 13 6.67 8.96 -4.74
N GLY A 14 7.48 10.01 -4.89
CA GLY A 14 7.04 11.39 -4.86
C GLY A 14 6.63 11.86 -3.48
N VAL A 15 7.18 11.31 -2.39
CA VAL A 15 6.79 11.67 -1.02
C VAL A 15 6.90 13.18 -0.77
N VAL A 16 5.83 13.77 -0.23
CA VAL A 16 5.81 15.15 0.27
C VAL A 16 5.49 15.13 1.76
N LEU A 17 6.30 15.80 2.57
CA LEU A 17 6.13 15.94 4.00
C LEU A 17 5.70 17.35 4.39
N PRO A 18 5.00 17.54 5.52
CA PRO A 18 4.76 18.87 6.05
C PRO A 18 6.09 19.56 6.38
N PRO A 19 6.16 20.91 6.32
CA PRO A 19 7.40 21.64 6.52
C PRO A 19 8.19 21.26 7.78
N LYS A 20 7.48 21.02 8.88
CA LYS A 20 8.03 20.65 10.19
C LYS A 20 8.67 19.25 10.22
N ASP A 21 8.25 18.32 9.37
CA ASP A 21 8.71 16.92 9.40
C ASP A 21 9.75 16.63 8.31
N ARG A 22 10.14 17.64 7.52
CA ARG A 22 11.10 17.47 6.41
C ARG A 22 12.47 16.94 6.84
N TYR A 23 12.88 17.19 8.09
CA TYR A 23 14.12 16.67 8.64
C TYR A 23 14.16 15.13 8.68
N LEU A 24 12.98 14.46 8.73
CA LEU A 24 12.87 13.00 8.70
C LEU A 24 13.22 12.41 7.32
N LEU A 25 13.05 13.20 6.26
CA LEU A 25 13.32 12.76 4.89
C LEU A 25 13.83 13.94 4.05
N PRO A 26 15.12 14.31 4.17
CA PRO A 26 15.66 15.52 3.55
C PRO A 26 15.54 15.53 2.02
N LYS A 27 15.54 14.36 1.38
CA LYS A 27 15.32 14.24 -0.08
C LYS A 27 13.86 14.39 -0.50
N SER A 28 12.89 14.47 0.41
CA SER A 28 11.46 14.55 0.06
C SER A 28 11.13 15.71 -0.88
N HIS A 29 10.09 15.52 -1.71
CA HIS A 29 9.62 16.57 -2.61
C HIS A 29 9.03 17.73 -1.81
N ARG A 30 9.25 18.95 -2.32
CA ARG A 30 8.64 20.17 -1.78
C ARG A 30 7.35 20.47 -2.53
N GLY A 31 6.36 21.04 -1.84
CA GLY A 31 5.11 21.46 -2.45
C GLY A 31 3.97 21.58 -1.45
N LEU A 32 2.79 21.89 -1.98
CA LEU A 32 1.54 21.88 -1.22
C LEU A 32 1.17 20.45 -0.80
N LYS A 33 0.37 20.36 0.27
CA LYS A 33 -0.20 19.09 0.74
C LYS A 33 -0.99 18.43 -0.41
N PRO A 34 -0.66 17.19 -0.80
CA PRO A 34 -1.46 16.45 -1.79
C PRO A 34 -2.90 16.26 -1.32
N LYS A 35 -3.84 16.06 -2.26
CA LYS A 35 -5.27 15.81 -1.95
C LYS A 35 -5.46 14.58 -1.06
N SER A 36 -4.62 13.56 -1.27
CA SER A 36 -4.59 12.30 -0.52
C SER A 36 -3.98 12.41 0.88
N GLY A 37 -3.40 13.57 1.24
CA GLY A 37 -2.64 13.77 2.47
C GLY A 37 -1.13 13.86 2.23
N TRP A 38 -0.38 14.08 3.31
CA TRP A 38 1.08 14.00 3.25
C TRP A 38 1.51 12.54 3.07
N GLY A 39 2.61 12.31 2.37
CA GLY A 39 3.08 10.97 2.01
C GLY A 39 3.34 10.83 0.51
N THR A 40 3.31 9.58 0.04
CA THR A 40 3.55 9.23 -1.37
C THR A 40 2.47 9.79 -2.28
N ARG A 41 2.81 10.03 -3.55
CA ARG A 41 1.87 10.48 -4.58
C ARG A 41 1.70 9.42 -5.67
N ILE A 42 1.59 8.15 -5.25
CA ILE A 42 1.52 6.98 -6.16
C ILE A 42 0.28 6.98 -7.07
N ASP A 43 -0.72 7.80 -6.76
CA ASP A 43 -1.88 8.08 -7.62
C ASP A 43 -1.51 8.84 -8.90
N LEU A 44 -0.38 9.56 -8.91
CA LEU A 44 0.14 10.23 -10.10
C LEU A 44 1.01 9.27 -10.90
N LYS A 45 0.71 9.12 -12.20
CA LYS A 45 1.41 8.18 -13.12
C LYS A 45 2.94 8.25 -13.05
N LYS A 46 3.54 9.43 -12.86
CA LYS A 46 5.01 9.60 -12.78
C LYS A 46 5.64 9.07 -11.47
N TYR A 47 4.86 8.94 -10.41
CA TYR A 47 5.29 8.46 -9.10
C TYR A 47 4.67 7.11 -8.74
N SER A 48 4.00 6.46 -9.69
CA SER A 48 3.41 5.14 -9.49
C SER A 48 4.50 4.08 -9.29
N LEU A 49 4.12 2.92 -8.76
CA LEU A 49 5.06 1.81 -8.57
C LEU A 49 5.66 1.35 -9.90
N THR A 50 4.93 1.43 -11.02
CA THR A 50 5.35 0.98 -12.36
C THR A 50 6.38 1.95 -12.88
N ALA A 51 6.16 3.25 -12.66
CA ALA A 51 7.14 4.25 -13.00
C ALA A 51 8.44 4.03 -12.21
N PHE A 52 8.34 3.69 -10.92
CA PHE A 52 9.49 3.30 -10.11
C PHE A 52 10.18 2.04 -10.67
N PHE A 53 9.44 0.95 -10.88
CA PHE A 53 9.99 -0.31 -11.41
C PHE A 53 10.67 -0.11 -12.76
N LYS A 54 10.04 0.62 -13.68
CA LYS A 54 10.58 0.93 -15.00
C LYS A 54 11.87 1.75 -14.92
N ARG A 55 11.94 2.77 -14.06
CA ARG A 55 13.16 3.59 -13.88
C ARG A 55 14.34 2.75 -13.40
N HIS A 56 14.07 1.73 -12.60
CA HIS A 56 15.10 0.88 -11.99
C HIS A 56 15.27 -0.46 -12.70
N GLY A 57 14.67 -0.65 -13.88
CA GLY A 57 14.84 -1.85 -14.70
C GLY A 57 14.21 -3.12 -14.11
N PHE A 58 13.23 -2.98 -13.22
CA PHE A 58 12.48 -4.13 -12.70
C PHE A 58 11.36 -4.52 -13.66
N PRO A 59 11.21 -5.80 -14.00
CA PRO A 59 10.15 -6.28 -14.89
C PRO A 59 8.81 -6.42 -14.13
N LEU A 60 8.45 -5.43 -13.31
CA LEU A 60 7.26 -5.45 -12.46
C LEU A 60 6.30 -4.34 -12.89
N HIS A 61 5.02 -4.57 -12.62
CA HIS A 61 3.98 -3.56 -12.78
C HIS A 61 2.94 -3.69 -11.67
N GLU A 62 2.27 -2.59 -11.36
CA GLU A 62 1.11 -2.54 -10.47
C GLU A 62 -0.19 -2.41 -11.26
N LYS A 63 -1.23 -2.98 -10.67
CA LYS A 63 -2.61 -2.69 -11.02
C LYS A 63 -3.42 -2.40 -9.76
N TYR A 64 -4.10 -1.25 -9.75
CA TYR A 64 -4.92 -0.83 -8.63
C TYR A 64 -6.34 -1.39 -8.71
N PHE A 65 -6.84 -1.85 -7.56
CA PHE A 65 -8.19 -2.36 -7.36
C PHE A 65 -8.83 -1.63 -6.17
N SER A 66 -9.81 -0.77 -6.45
CA SER A 66 -10.59 -0.09 -5.41
C SER A 66 -11.37 -1.09 -4.55
N ALA A 67 -11.33 -0.94 -3.22
CA ALA A 67 -12.03 -1.85 -2.33
C ALA A 67 -13.56 -1.78 -2.45
N LYS A 68 -14.10 -0.70 -3.03
CA LYS A 68 -15.53 -0.53 -3.28
C LYS A 68 -16.10 -1.59 -4.25
N ARG A 69 -15.25 -2.23 -5.06
CA ARG A 69 -15.67 -3.28 -6.01
C ARG A 69 -16.08 -4.59 -5.33
N PHE A 70 -15.58 -4.86 -4.12
CA PHE A 70 -15.83 -6.12 -3.45
C PHE A 70 -17.14 -6.03 -2.67
N LEU A 71 -18.15 -6.76 -3.12
CA LEU A 71 -19.48 -6.70 -2.50
C LEU A 71 -19.56 -7.50 -1.20
N SER A 72 -18.69 -8.49 -1.04
CA SER A 72 -18.62 -9.32 0.15
C SER A 72 -17.18 -9.71 0.51
N THR A 73 -16.98 -10.09 1.76
CA THR A 73 -15.70 -10.61 2.25
C THR A 73 -15.29 -11.89 1.54
N LYS A 74 -16.26 -12.73 1.14
CA LYS A 74 -15.99 -13.92 0.32
C LYS A 74 -15.38 -13.57 -1.03
N GLN A 75 -15.90 -12.55 -1.71
CA GLN A 75 -15.31 -12.06 -2.98
C GLN A 75 -13.92 -11.46 -2.76
N PHE A 76 -13.75 -10.67 -1.70
CA PHE A 76 -12.46 -10.08 -1.34
C PHE A 76 -11.40 -11.17 -1.05
N LYS A 77 -11.71 -12.14 -0.17
CA LYS A 77 -10.84 -13.27 0.14
C LYS A 77 -10.46 -14.07 -1.12
N LYS A 78 -11.44 -14.41 -1.96
CA LYS A 78 -11.20 -15.10 -3.23
C LYS A 78 -10.22 -14.32 -4.10
N PHE A 79 -10.40 -13.01 -4.23
CA PHE A 79 -9.48 -12.15 -4.99
C PHE A 79 -8.05 -12.16 -4.41
N LEU A 80 -7.89 -12.12 -3.08
CA LEU A 80 -6.56 -12.17 -2.47
C LEU A 80 -5.87 -13.51 -2.76
N LEU A 81 -6.55 -14.62 -2.50
CA LEU A 81 -6.02 -15.97 -2.71
C LEU A 81 -5.68 -16.25 -4.18
N GLU A 82 -6.50 -15.79 -5.12
CA GLU A 82 -6.23 -15.93 -6.56
C GLU A 82 -4.96 -15.20 -7.00
N ASN A 83 -4.67 -14.03 -6.41
CA ASN A 83 -3.47 -13.27 -6.77
C ASN A 83 -2.22 -13.84 -6.08
N ILE A 84 -2.32 -14.23 -4.81
CA ILE A 84 -1.22 -14.90 -4.09
C ILE A 84 -0.87 -16.22 -4.80
N GLY A 85 -1.87 -17.00 -5.21
CA GLY A 85 -1.67 -18.24 -5.97
C GLY A 85 -1.03 -18.05 -7.35
N LYS A 86 -1.06 -16.82 -7.90
CA LYS A 86 -0.33 -16.45 -9.12
C LYS A 86 1.08 -15.91 -8.86
N GLY A 87 1.50 -15.85 -7.59
CA GLY A 87 2.78 -15.29 -7.18
C GLY A 87 2.84 -13.76 -7.17
N ASN A 88 1.68 -13.09 -7.12
CA ASN A 88 1.61 -11.63 -7.06
C ASN A 88 1.78 -11.13 -5.62
N ASP A 89 2.47 -10.01 -5.46
CA ASP A 89 2.53 -9.27 -4.21
C ASP A 89 1.32 -8.32 -4.08
N LEU A 90 0.77 -8.22 -2.86
CA LEU A 90 -0.43 -7.43 -2.61
C LEU A 90 -0.16 -6.33 -1.58
N LEU A 91 -0.09 -5.08 -2.04
CA LEU A 91 0.00 -3.91 -1.18
C LEU A 91 -1.41 -3.35 -0.93
N VAL A 92 -1.79 -3.15 0.32
CA VAL A 92 -3.09 -2.57 0.70
C VAL A 92 -2.92 -1.19 1.30
N CYS A 93 -3.83 -0.25 1.00
CA CYS A 93 -3.93 1.04 1.67
C CYS A 93 -5.31 1.20 2.32
N PHE A 94 -5.35 1.37 3.65
CA PHE A 94 -6.57 1.33 4.45
C PHE A 94 -6.61 2.45 5.50
N ASN A 95 -7.79 2.69 6.07
CA ASN A 95 -7.96 3.56 7.23
C ASN A 95 -7.41 2.85 8.48
N SER A 96 -6.22 3.27 8.95
CA SER A 96 -5.49 2.59 10.03
C SER A 96 -6.16 2.70 11.41
N PRO A 97 -6.71 3.86 11.81
CA PRO A 97 -7.52 3.94 13.02
C PRO A 97 -8.68 2.96 13.02
N LEU A 98 -9.44 2.89 11.91
CA LEU A 98 -10.60 2.02 11.81
C LEU A 98 -10.23 0.53 11.89
N LEU A 99 -9.17 0.10 11.21
CA LEU A 99 -8.72 -1.30 11.26
C LEU A 99 -8.31 -1.74 12.66
N TYR A 100 -7.74 -0.84 13.45
CA TYR A 100 -7.21 -1.15 14.78
C TYR A 100 -8.11 -0.63 15.91
N HIS A 101 -9.36 -0.27 15.60
CA HIS A 101 -10.34 0.25 16.56
C HIS A 101 -9.81 1.41 17.44
N ARG A 102 -9.17 2.38 16.80
CA ARG A 102 -8.64 3.62 17.42
C ARG A 102 -9.35 4.85 16.86
N GLU A 103 -9.28 5.94 17.60
CA GLU A 103 -9.77 7.24 17.13
C GLU A 103 -8.86 7.84 16.03
N GLY A 104 -9.49 8.50 15.05
CA GLY A 104 -8.82 9.27 14.00
C GLY A 104 -9.18 8.83 12.58
N SER A 105 -8.57 9.49 11.60
CA SER A 105 -8.76 9.17 10.18
C SER A 105 -7.48 9.45 9.40
N TRP A 106 -6.66 8.41 9.21
CA TRP A 106 -5.47 8.48 8.37
C TRP A 106 -5.22 7.17 7.63
N GLY A 107 -4.62 7.29 6.46
CA GLY A 107 -4.23 6.15 5.64
C GLY A 107 -2.97 5.46 6.18
N HIS A 108 -2.87 4.17 5.92
CA HIS A 108 -1.64 3.41 6.09
C HIS A 108 -1.55 2.33 5.02
N ALA A 109 -0.33 2.02 4.60
CA ALA A 109 -0.07 0.98 3.61
C ALA A 109 0.69 -0.18 4.24
N SER A 110 0.34 -1.41 3.86
CA SER A 110 1.01 -2.62 4.34
C SER A 110 0.97 -3.71 3.27
N LEU A 111 1.93 -4.62 3.31
CA LEU A 111 1.93 -5.81 2.45
C LEU A 111 1.03 -6.87 3.08
N ILE A 112 0.25 -7.58 2.27
CA ILE A 112 -0.38 -8.84 2.70
C ILE A 112 0.69 -9.93 2.62
N GLU A 113 0.95 -10.55 3.75
CA GLU A 113 1.91 -11.65 3.88
C GLU A 113 1.21 -13.00 3.71
N GLU A 114 0.08 -13.20 4.41
CA GLU A 114 -0.66 -14.46 4.42
C GLU A 114 -2.16 -14.19 4.49
N VAL A 115 -2.95 -15.11 3.92
CA VAL A 115 -4.42 -15.09 3.97
C VAL A 115 -4.91 -16.44 4.49
N GLU A 116 -5.67 -16.41 5.57
CA GLU A 116 -6.30 -17.59 6.18
C GLU A 116 -7.81 -17.57 5.98
N GLU A 117 -8.53 -18.43 6.71
CA GLU A 117 -9.98 -18.60 6.53
C GLU A 117 -10.75 -17.30 6.78
N GLU A 118 -10.48 -16.63 7.89
CA GLU A 118 -11.16 -15.41 8.32
C GLU A 118 -10.21 -14.23 8.55
N SER A 119 -8.91 -14.45 8.39
CA SER A 119 -7.88 -13.50 8.79
C SER A 119 -6.86 -13.26 7.68
N VAL A 120 -6.13 -12.16 7.82
CA VAL A 120 -5.04 -11.77 6.94
C VAL A 120 -3.91 -11.21 7.78
N THR A 121 -2.69 -11.62 7.46
CA THR A 121 -1.47 -11.14 8.11
C THR A 121 -0.90 -9.99 7.29
N LEU A 122 -0.76 -8.83 7.93
CA LEU A 122 -0.23 -7.61 7.34
C LEU A 122 1.20 -7.35 7.83
N ARG A 123 2.13 -7.14 6.91
CA ARG A 123 3.49 -6.71 7.20
C ARG A 123 3.59 -5.20 7.06
N ASP A 124 3.78 -4.54 8.20
CA ASP A 124 3.89 -3.07 8.29
C ASP A 124 5.33 -2.64 8.00
N PRO A 125 5.56 -1.62 7.14
CA PRO A 125 6.90 -1.08 6.90
C PRO A 125 7.49 -0.31 8.10
N LYS A 126 6.71 0.01 9.15
CA LYS A 126 7.18 0.78 10.30
C LYS A 126 8.19 -0.03 11.14
N PRO A 127 9.41 0.49 11.36
CA PRO A 127 10.45 -0.23 12.12
C PRO A 127 10.06 -0.61 13.55
N GLN A 128 9.15 0.14 14.16
CA GLN A 128 8.61 -0.13 15.50
C GLN A 128 7.57 -1.27 15.54
N TYR A 129 7.05 -1.67 14.38
CA TYR A 129 6.09 -2.75 14.22
C TYR A 129 6.73 -3.90 13.43
N LYS A 130 7.90 -4.36 13.91
CA LYS A 130 8.68 -5.43 13.26
C LYS A 130 7.90 -6.74 13.07
N LEU A 131 6.83 -6.93 13.83
CA LEU A 131 5.99 -8.12 13.77
C LEU A 131 4.81 -7.89 12.84
N ALA A 132 4.61 -8.86 11.95
CA ALA A 132 3.41 -8.95 11.15
C ALA A 132 2.17 -9.00 12.06
N ARG A 133 1.08 -8.38 11.60
CA ARG A 133 -0.15 -8.24 12.38
C ARG A 133 -1.29 -8.95 11.69
N ARG A 134 -1.87 -9.91 12.40
CA ARG A 134 -3.09 -10.58 11.97
C ARG A 134 -4.31 -9.71 12.27
N VAL A 135 -5.19 -9.54 11.28
CA VAL A 135 -6.46 -8.82 11.39
C VAL A 135 -7.58 -9.63 10.72
N LEU A 136 -8.83 -9.37 11.06
CA LEU A 136 -9.97 -10.03 10.41
C LEU A 136 -10.15 -9.49 8.98
N LEU A 137 -10.52 -10.37 8.05
CA LEU A 137 -10.79 -9.99 6.65
C LEU A 137 -11.93 -8.98 6.54
N ASN A 138 -12.97 -9.12 7.38
CA ASN A 138 -14.09 -8.18 7.46
C ASN A 138 -13.61 -6.77 7.83
N ASP A 139 -12.78 -6.66 8.86
CA ASP A 139 -12.28 -5.38 9.35
C ASP A 139 -11.33 -4.74 8.34
N LEU A 140 -10.47 -5.53 7.69
CA LEU A 140 -9.63 -5.02 6.61
C LEU A 140 -10.48 -4.49 5.46
N LEU A 141 -11.48 -5.24 5.00
CA LEU A 141 -12.34 -4.78 3.91
C LEU A 141 -13.10 -3.51 4.28
N ALA A 142 -13.61 -3.42 5.51
CA ALA A 142 -14.28 -2.22 6.02
C ALA A 142 -13.31 -1.03 6.08
N ALA A 143 -12.09 -1.22 6.59
CA ALA A 143 -11.05 -0.20 6.67
C ALA A 143 -10.58 0.28 5.29
N LEU A 144 -10.50 -0.62 4.32
CA LEU A 144 -10.23 -0.28 2.93
C LEU A 144 -11.37 0.57 2.35
N LYS A 145 -12.62 0.15 2.47
CA LYS A 145 -13.77 0.89 1.91
C LYS A 145 -13.94 2.30 2.49
N ASN A 146 -13.51 2.50 3.74
CA ASN A 146 -13.58 3.76 4.46
C ASN A 146 -12.30 4.61 4.36
N HIS A 147 -11.54 4.45 3.28
CA HIS A 147 -10.39 5.29 2.95
C HIS A 147 -10.50 5.83 1.51
N TYR A 148 -10.12 7.09 1.29
CA TYR A 148 -10.28 7.74 -0.03
C TYR A 148 -9.52 7.01 -1.15
N HIS A 149 -8.29 6.57 -0.88
CA HIS A 149 -7.49 5.69 -1.75
C HIS A 149 -7.47 4.24 -1.25
N GLY A 150 -8.58 3.84 -0.64
CA GLY A 150 -8.78 2.53 -0.08
C GLY A 150 -8.82 1.42 -1.12
N GLY A 151 -7.82 0.54 -1.11
CA GLY A 151 -7.73 -0.51 -2.12
C GLY A 151 -6.46 -1.33 -2.07
N ILE A 152 -6.24 -2.07 -3.15
CA ILE A 152 -5.18 -3.05 -3.29
C ILE A 152 -4.39 -2.70 -4.56
N TRP A 153 -3.07 -2.60 -4.44
CA TRP A 153 -2.16 -2.64 -5.57
C TRP A 153 -1.64 -4.06 -5.69
N VAL A 154 -2.04 -4.73 -6.77
CA VAL A 154 -1.46 -6.01 -7.17
C VAL A 154 -0.18 -5.70 -7.92
N VAL A 155 0.95 -6.20 -7.43
CA VAL A 155 2.25 -6.11 -8.09
C VAL A 155 2.58 -7.47 -8.70
N SER A 156 2.89 -7.47 -9.99
CA SER A 156 3.07 -8.68 -10.79
C SER A 156 4.22 -8.54 -11.78
N ASP A 157 4.85 -9.66 -12.12
CA ASP A 157 5.87 -9.70 -13.17
C ASP A 157 5.24 -9.51 -14.55
N LEU A 158 5.84 -8.64 -15.37
CA LEU A 158 5.45 -8.33 -16.75
C LEU A 158 5.42 -9.56 -17.65
N LYS A 159 6.18 -10.63 -17.31
CA LYS A 159 6.20 -11.88 -18.08
C LYS A 159 4.87 -12.66 -18.03
N TYR A 160 3.98 -12.32 -17.11
CA TYR A 160 2.71 -13.03 -16.88
C TYR A 160 1.46 -12.17 -17.16
N ILE A 161 1.62 -11.09 -17.95
CA ILE A 161 0.50 -10.26 -18.47
C ILE A 161 0.25 -10.59 -19.94
#